data_AF-A0A1Q5UPF4-F1
#
_entry.id   AF-A0A1Q5UPF4-F1
#
_cell.length_a   1.000
_cell.length_b   1.000
_cell.length_c   1.000
_cell.angle_alpha   90.00
_cell.angle_beta   90.00
_cell.angle_gamma   90.00
#
_symmetry.space_group_name_H-M   'P 1'
#
loop_
_entity.id
_entity.type
_entity.pdbx_description
1 polymer ?
#
loop_
_entity_poly.entity_id
_entity_poly.type
_entity_poly.pdbx_seq_one_letter_code
_entity_poly.pdbx_strand_id
1 'polypeptide(L)'
;MSATETFSAPAEVHTFDGLLSDFDGTIVDSTDAIVKHWHQIGAELGVDPKTILATSHGRRSIDVMGLYDKTKANWDYVNYIEGRIPQTWGSDAVEIPGGRDLLNALDSSSAKWGVVTSGTRALIDGWLGVLGLTHPKYLVVAEDVELGKPDPRCYQLGAKKIGLEGSTNIVVLEDAPSGIKAGKAAGYKVIALATTHSIAKIREAGADWIVEDLRSVSVKGVVDGQVQIEIRNALQ
;
A
#
# COMPACT_ATOMS: atom_id res chain seq x y z
N MET A 1 -12.50 -17.78 -27.17
CA MET A 1 -12.69 -16.32 -27.09
C MET A 1 -12.43 -15.95 -25.65
N SER A 2 -11.30 -15.33 -25.31
CA SER A 2 -11.12 -14.87 -23.92
C SER A 2 -12.08 -13.69 -23.73
N ALA A 3 -12.87 -13.71 -22.66
CA ALA A 3 -13.62 -12.52 -22.29
C ALA A 3 -12.62 -11.37 -22.14
N THR A 4 -12.90 -10.23 -22.77
CA THR A 4 -12.15 -9.01 -22.52
C THR A 4 -12.37 -8.62 -21.06
N GLU A 5 -11.29 -8.58 -20.30
CA GLU A 5 -11.26 -8.09 -18.93
C GLU A 5 -11.82 -6.66 -18.91
N THR A 6 -12.92 -6.44 -18.17
CA THR A 6 -13.52 -5.10 -18.02
C THR A 6 -13.84 -4.82 -16.56
N PHE A 7 -13.59 -3.58 -16.14
CA PHE A 7 -13.96 -3.04 -14.84
C PHE A 7 -15.42 -2.60 -14.87
N SER A 8 -16.34 -3.55 -14.68
CA SER A 8 -17.78 -3.34 -14.93
C SER A 8 -18.71 -4.10 -13.98
N ALA A 9 -18.17 -4.79 -12.96
CA ALA A 9 -19.01 -5.43 -11.96
C ALA A 9 -19.95 -4.43 -11.28
N PRO A 10 -21.21 -4.82 -10.98
CA PRO A 10 -22.17 -3.96 -10.30
C PRO A 10 -21.64 -3.56 -8.92
N ALA A 11 -22.15 -2.44 -8.40
CA ALA A 11 -21.79 -1.99 -7.06
C ALA A 11 -22.32 -2.95 -5.99
N GLU A 12 -21.46 -3.31 -5.05
CA GLU A 12 -21.78 -4.13 -3.88
C GLU A 12 -21.31 -3.42 -2.61
N VAL A 13 -22.05 -3.56 -1.52
CA VAL A 13 -21.68 -3.02 -0.21
C VAL A 13 -21.33 -4.15 0.73
N HIS A 14 -20.12 -4.11 1.27
CA HIS A 14 -19.56 -5.07 2.21
C HIS A 14 -19.31 -4.41 3.56
N THR A 15 -19.40 -5.17 4.65
CA THR A 15 -19.25 -4.65 6.01
C THR A 15 -18.04 -5.28 6.70
N PHE A 16 -17.13 -4.45 7.21
CA PHE A 16 -15.87 -4.87 7.84
C PHE A 16 -15.71 -4.24 9.22
N ASP A 17 -15.02 -4.93 10.13
CA ASP A 17 -14.68 -4.37 11.45
C ASP A 17 -13.71 -3.18 11.32
N GLY A 18 -12.86 -3.19 10.28
CA GLY A 18 -11.92 -2.13 9.98
C GLY A 18 -11.26 -2.25 8.61
N LEU A 19 -10.47 -1.24 8.26
CA LEU A 19 -9.76 -1.12 6.99
C LEU A 19 -8.28 -0.81 7.20
N LEU A 20 -7.39 -1.53 6.52
CA LEU A 20 -5.96 -1.23 6.49
C LEU A 20 -5.55 -0.94 5.05
N SER A 21 -4.96 0.22 4.79
CA SER A 21 -4.51 0.58 3.44
C SER A 21 -3.00 0.48 3.35
N ASP A 22 -2.48 -0.08 2.26
CA ASP A 22 -1.15 0.28 1.78
C ASP A 22 -1.11 1.77 1.33
N PHE A 23 0.07 2.29 0.99
CA PHE A 23 0.29 3.70 0.67
C PHE A 23 0.85 3.93 -0.74
N ASP A 24 2.07 3.49 -1.01
CA ASP A 24 2.75 3.67 -2.31
C ASP A 24 2.20 2.69 -3.36
N GLY A 25 1.59 3.21 -4.42
CA GLY A 25 0.84 2.45 -5.43
C GLY A 25 -0.65 2.30 -5.10
N THR A 26 -1.05 2.58 -3.85
CA THR A 26 -2.43 2.44 -3.37
C THR A 26 -3.13 3.78 -3.15
N ILE A 27 -2.54 4.67 -2.34
CA ILE A 27 -3.03 6.02 -2.05
C ILE A 27 -2.31 7.07 -2.92
N VAL A 28 -1.01 6.87 -3.13
CA VAL A 28 -0.13 7.77 -3.88
C VAL A 28 0.55 6.97 -4.98
N ASP A 29 0.55 7.48 -6.21
CA ASP A 29 1.45 7.00 -7.23
C ASP A 29 2.79 7.73 -7.07
N SER A 30 3.75 7.04 -6.43
CA SER A 30 5.13 7.49 -6.23
C SER A 30 6.11 6.78 -7.17
N THR A 31 5.60 6.04 -8.17
CA THR A 31 6.39 5.08 -8.97
C THR A 31 7.58 5.73 -9.64
N ASP A 32 7.40 6.88 -10.29
CA ASP A 32 8.47 7.57 -11.00
C ASP A 32 9.58 8.08 -10.05
N ALA A 33 9.20 8.59 -8.88
CA ALA A 33 10.16 9.00 -7.85
C ALA A 33 10.97 7.82 -7.30
N ILE A 34 10.30 6.69 -7.05
CA ILE A 34 10.93 5.45 -6.58
C ILE A 34 11.84 4.84 -7.65
N VAL A 35 11.47 4.93 -8.92
CA VAL A 35 12.33 4.49 -10.05
C VAL A 35 13.59 5.34 -10.14
N LYS A 36 13.47 6.67 -10.07
CA LYS A 36 14.63 7.58 -10.04
C LYS A 36 15.54 7.32 -8.84
N HIS A 37 14.95 7.06 -7.67
CA HIS A 37 15.68 6.66 -6.48
C HIS A 37 16.51 5.39 -6.70
N TRP A 38 15.90 4.31 -7.18
CA TRP A 38 16.63 3.05 -7.39
C TRP A 38 17.63 3.12 -8.55
N HIS A 39 17.42 4.00 -9.53
CA HIS A 39 18.43 4.31 -10.55
C HIS A 39 19.67 4.94 -9.93
N GLN A 40 19.49 5.92 -9.04
CA GLN A 40 20.60 6.54 -8.34
C GLN A 40 21.34 5.53 -7.45
N ILE A 41 20.62 4.78 -6.62
CA ILE A 41 21.24 3.79 -5.73
C ILE A 41 21.94 2.68 -6.51
N GLY A 42 21.35 2.20 -7.62
CA GLY A 42 21.98 1.22 -8.50
C GLY A 42 23.31 1.71 -9.06
N ALA A 43 23.39 2.97 -9.51
CA ALA A 43 24.64 3.57 -9.97
C ALA A 43 25.69 3.66 -8.86
N GLU A 44 25.29 4.00 -7.63
CA GLU A 44 26.19 4.06 -6.47
C GLU A 44 26.72 2.68 -6.06
N LEU A 45 25.90 1.63 -6.20
CA LEU A 45 26.27 0.25 -5.87
C LEU A 45 26.95 -0.51 -7.02
N GLY A 46 26.95 0.04 -8.24
CA GLY A 46 27.39 -0.67 -9.44
C GLY A 46 26.47 -1.83 -9.85
N VAL A 47 25.17 -1.73 -9.52
CA VAL A 47 24.14 -2.74 -9.85
C VAL A 47 23.18 -2.14 -10.89
N ASP A 48 22.82 -2.92 -11.91
CA ASP A 48 21.82 -2.50 -12.90
C ASP A 48 20.50 -2.15 -12.19
N PRO A 49 20.00 -0.89 -12.31
CA PRO A 49 18.73 -0.49 -11.70
C PRO A 49 17.56 -1.40 -12.05
N LYS A 50 17.54 -1.99 -13.26
CA LYS A 50 16.49 -2.94 -13.65
C LYS A 50 16.46 -4.18 -12.77
N THR A 51 17.62 -4.63 -12.30
CA THR A 51 17.73 -5.79 -11.41
C THR A 51 17.18 -5.46 -10.02
N ILE A 52 17.46 -4.26 -9.52
CA ILE A 52 16.91 -3.79 -8.25
C ILE A 52 15.38 -3.64 -8.36
N LEU A 53 14.91 -2.92 -9.38
CA LEU A 53 13.50 -2.63 -9.62
C LEU A 53 12.65 -3.90 -9.80
N ALA A 54 13.20 -4.94 -10.43
CA ALA A 54 12.52 -6.22 -10.57
C ALA A 54 12.14 -6.87 -9.23
N THR A 55 12.76 -6.45 -8.12
CA THR A 55 12.55 -7.02 -6.80
C THR A 55 12.19 -6.00 -5.72
N SER A 56 12.05 -4.71 -6.02
CA SER A 56 11.86 -3.67 -4.99
C SER A 56 10.40 -3.23 -4.77
N HIS A 57 9.52 -3.37 -5.76
CA HIS A 57 8.12 -2.95 -5.63
C HIS A 57 7.40 -3.65 -4.47
N GLY A 58 6.75 -2.86 -3.60
CA GLY A 58 6.01 -3.34 -2.43
C GLY A 58 6.88 -4.01 -1.36
N ARG A 59 8.19 -3.75 -1.34
CA ARG A 59 9.14 -4.30 -0.36
C ARG A 59 9.92 -3.18 0.31
N ARG A 60 10.39 -3.43 1.54
CA ARG A 60 11.14 -2.44 2.31
C ARG A 60 12.52 -2.24 1.69
N SER A 61 12.98 -1.00 1.61
CA SER A 61 14.32 -0.71 1.08
C SER A 61 15.44 -1.40 1.88
N ILE A 62 15.27 -1.61 3.19
CA ILE A 62 16.25 -2.36 4.00
C ILE A 62 16.43 -3.81 3.52
N ASP A 63 15.33 -4.47 3.10
CA ASP A 63 15.36 -5.84 2.60
C ASP A 63 16.03 -5.89 1.22
N VAL A 64 15.78 -4.89 0.38
CA VAL A 64 16.40 -4.74 -0.94
C VAL A 64 17.90 -4.47 -0.79
N MET A 65 18.29 -3.54 0.08
CA MET A 65 19.69 -3.25 0.39
C MET A 65 20.42 -4.49 0.92
N GLY A 66 19.77 -5.32 1.74
CA GLY A 66 20.35 -6.56 2.25
C GLY A 66 20.77 -7.57 1.17
N LEU A 67 20.22 -7.47 -0.04
CA LEU A 67 20.59 -8.32 -1.18
C LEU A 67 21.87 -7.85 -1.87
N TYR A 68 22.17 -6.55 -1.85
CA TYR A 68 23.24 -5.95 -2.66
C TYR A 68 24.38 -5.37 -1.82
N ASP A 69 24.08 -4.77 -0.68
CA ASP A 69 25.07 -4.24 0.27
C ASP A 69 24.54 -4.30 1.71
N LYS A 70 24.94 -5.36 2.44
CA LYS A 70 24.56 -5.57 3.84
C LYS A 70 25.06 -4.48 4.78
N THR A 71 26.13 -3.76 4.43
CA THR A 71 26.64 -2.68 5.29
C THR A 71 25.71 -1.47 5.28
N LYS A 72 24.92 -1.31 4.22
CA LYS A 72 23.92 -0.26 4.04
C LYS A 72 22.50 -0.70 4.40
N ALA A 73 22.29 -1.97 4.72
CA ALA A 73 21.01 -2.50 5.19
C ALA A 73 20.79 -2.19 6.69
N ASN A 74 20.74 -0.91 7.03
CA ASN A 74 20.50 -0.41 8.38
C ASN A 74 19.54 0.79 8.33
N TRP A 75 18.83 1.03 9.43
CA TRP A 75 17.79 2.07 9.47
C TRP A 75 18.35 3.49 9.33
N ASP A 76 19.58 3.78 9.79
CA ASP A 76 20.16 5.11 9.63
C ASP A 76 20.32 5.46 8.15
N TYR A 77 20.88 4.54 7.35
CA TYR A 77 21.04 4.72 5.92
C TYR A 77 19.69 4.71 5.19
N VAL A 78 18.82 3.74 5.48
CA VAL A 78 17.53 3.59 4.78
C VAL A 78 16.61 4.80 5.04
N ASN A 79 16.51 5.27 6.29
CA ASN A 79 15.74 6.47 6.62
C ASN A 79 16.33 7.71 5.93
N TYR A 80 17.66 7.83 5.88
CA TYR A 80 18.33 8.93 5.20
C TYR A 80 18.06 8.95 3.69
N ILE A 81 18.14 7.81 3.01
CA ILE A 81 17.93 7.78 1.56
C ILE A 81 16.46 7.93 1.19
N GLU A 82 15.54 7.29 1.93
CA GLU A 82 14.11 7.38 1.65
C GLU A 82 13.53 8.74 2.01
N GLY A 83 13.94 9.34 3.14
CA GLY A 83 13.48 10.67 3.54
C GLY A 83 13.82 11.78 2.55
N ARG A 84 14.81 11.57 1.67
CA ARG A 84 15.17 12.51 0.59
C ARG A 84 14.33 12.34 -0.67
N ILE A 85 13.63 11.22 -0.85
CA ILE A 85 12.86 10.94 -2.07
C ILE A 85 11.78 12.02 -2.26
N PRO A 86 10.92 12.36 -1.26
CA PRO A 86 9.90 13.39 -1.45
C PRO A 86 10.50 14.80 -1.60
N GLN A 87 11.69 15.05 -1.03
CA GLN A 87 12.38 16.33 -1.16
C GLN A 87 12.97 16.54 -2.55
N THR A 88 13.46 15.45 -3.16
CA THR A 88 14.19 15.49 -4.44
C THR A 88 13.25 15.35 -5.63
N TRP A 89 12.26 14.47 -5.50
CA TRP A 89 11.35 14.04 -6.56
C TRP A 89 9.88 14.22 -6.17
N GLY A 90 9.59 15.14 -5.25
CA GLY A 90 8.22 15.44 -4.79
C GLY A 90 7.23 15.72 -5.91
N SER A 91 7.68 16.40 -6.96
CA SER A 91 6.85 16.74 -8.13
C SER A 91 6.50 15.55 -9.03
N ASP A 92 7.14 14.40 -8.83
CA ASP A 92 6.90 13.16 -9.58
C ASP A 92 5.86 12.25 -8.88
N ALA A 93 5.37 12.64 -7.70
CA ALA A 93 4.33 11.90 -7.00
C ALA A 93 2.96 12.57 -7.21
N VAL A 94 1.95 11.75 -7.45
CA VAL A 94 0.55 12.19 -7.57
C VAL A 94 -0.37 11.31 -6.73
N GLU A 95 -1.57 11.77 -6.45
CA GLU A 95 -2.58 10.95 -5.79
C GLU A 95 -3.07 9.86 -6.76
N ILE A 96 -3.27 8.64 -6.25
CA ILE A 96 -4.10 7.66 -6.96
C ILE A 96 -5.52 8.23 -7.03
N PRO A 97 -6.21 8.19 -8.19
CA PRO A 97 -7.56 8.72 -8.31
C PRO A 97 -8.50 8.13 -7.24
N GLY A 98 -9.11 9.00 -6.43
CA GLY A 98 -9.96 8.63 -5.29
C GLY A 98 -9.24 8.48 -3.94
N GLY A 99 -7.91 8.56 -3.90
CA GLY A 99 -7.10 8.39 -2.69
C GLY A 99 -7.42 9.41 -1.59
N ARG A 100 -7.41 10.70 -1.92
CA ARG A 100 -7.78 11.76 -0.96
C ARG A 100 -9.23 11.66 -0.50
N ASP A 101 -10.15 11.37 -1.41
CA ASP A 101 -11.56 11.22 -1.07
C ASP A 101 -11.77 10.07 -0.07
N LEU A 102 -11.08 8.94 -0.29
CA LEU A 102 -11.10 7.81 0.64
C LEU A 102 -10.52 8.20 2.01
N LEU A 103 -9.34 8.81 2.06
CA LEU A 103 -8.72 9.22 3.33
C LEU A 103 -9.61 10.19 4.11
N ASN A 104 -10.17 11.20 3.43
CA ASN A 104 -11.06 12.17 4.05
C ASN A 104 -12.36 11.53 4.56
N ALA A 105 -12.93 10.60 3.80
CA ALA A 105 -14.12 9.87 4.21
C ALA A 105 -13.86 8.97 5.43
N LEU A 106 -12.71 8.30 5.47
CA LEU A 106 -12.30 7.48 6.61
C LEU A 106 -12.04 8.35 7.86
N ASP A 107 -11.30 9.45 7.73
CA ASP A 107 -10.97 10.37 8.83
C ASP A 107 -12.21 11.08 9.40
N SER A 108 -13.16 11.44 8.54
CA SER A 108 -14.43 12.06 8.96
C SER A 108 -15.45 11.06 9.52
N SER A 109 -15.16 9.77 9.47
CA SER A 109 -16.03 8.70 9.97
C SER A 109 -15.57 8.19 11.34
N SER A 110 -16.37 7.32 11.96
CA SER A 110 -15.97 6.55 13.14
C SER A 110 -15.29 5.22 12.80
N ALA A 111 -14.90 5.00 11.54
CA ALA A 111 -14.31 3.75 11.09
C ALA A 111 -12.96 3.51 11.76
N LYS A 112 -12.69 2.25 12.12
CA LYS A 112 -11.37 1.83 12.56
C LYS A 112 -10.49 1.60 11.33
N TRP A 113 -9.55 2.49 11.09
CA TRP A 113 -8.69 2.40 9.92
C TRP A 113 -7.24 2.82 10.20
N GLY A 114 -6.32 2.41 9.34
CA GLY A 114 -4.93 2.82 9.39
C GLY A 114 -4.19 2.50 8.10
N VAL A 115 -2.94 2.96 8.04
CA VAL A 115 -2.03 2.70 6.91
C VAL A 115 -0.95 1.70 7.32
N VAL A 116 -0.57 0.80 6.40
CA VAL A 116 0.47 -0.22 6.57
C VAL A 116 1.35 -0.21 5.32
N THR A 117 2.50 0.46 5.40
CA THR A 117 3.43 0.67 4.28
C THR A 117 4.75 -0.07 4.47
N SER A 118 5.42 -0.41 3.37
CA SER A 118 6.83 -0.85 3.37
C SER A 118 7.82 0.33 3.34
N GLY A 119 7.33 1.56 3.21
CA GLY A 119 8.12 2.78 3.33
C GLY A 119 8.42 3.14 4.78
N THR A 120 9.51 3.87 4.98
CA THR A 120 9.90 4.40 6.29
C THR A 120 8.97 5.51 6.76
N ARG A 121 9.04 5.85 8.05
CA ARG A 121 8.39 7.05 8.61
C ARG A 121 8.73 8.30 7.81
N ALA A 122 10.01 8.49 7.50
CA ALA A 122 10.50 9.66 6.79
C ALA A 122 9.92 9.76 5.36
N LEU A 123 9.73 8.63 4.69
CA LEU A 123 9.15 8.59 3.35
C LEU A 123 7.67 9.00 3.37
N ILE A 124 6.86 8.32 4.19
CA ILE A 124 5.42 8.56 4.22
C ILE A 124 5.09 9.97 4.72
N ASP A 125 5.78 10.45 5.76
CA ASP A 125 5.56 11.82 6.25
C ASP A 125 5.93 12.85 5.18
N GLY A 126 6.97 12.59 4.39
CA GLY A 126 7.34 13.43 3.26
C GLY A 126 6.29 13.43 2.15
N TRP A 127 5.73 12.27 1.78
CA TRP A 127 4.66 12.19 0.79
C TRP A 127 3.37 12.88 1.24
N LEU A 128 2.96 12.66 2.50
CA LEU A 128 1.81 13.33 3.08
C LEU A 128 1.99 14.86 3.07
N GLY A 129 3.20 15.34 3.36
CA GLY A 129 3.53 16.77 3.31
C GLY A 129 3.52 17.36 1.90
N VAL A 130 4.16 16.69 0.94
CA VAL A 130 4.24 17.14 -0.46
C VAL A 130 2.84 17.23 -1.09
N LEU A 131 1.98 16.26 -0.81
CA LEU A 131 0.64 16.18 -1.39
C LEU A 131 -0.43 16.86 -0.53
N GLY A 132 -0.11 17.32 0.69
CA GLY A 132 -1.08 17.89 1.62
C GLY A 132 -2.23 16.91 1.93
N LEU A 133 -1.89 15.64 2.16
CA LEU A 133 -2.85 14.58 2.47
C LEU A 133 -3.08 14.48 3.98
N THR A 134 -4.26 13.97 4.36
CA THR A 134 -4.61 13.72 5.76
C THR A 134 -3.68 12.68 6.37
N HIS A 135 -3.12 13.00 7.55
CA HIS A 135 -2.27 12.06 8.26
C HIS A 135 -3.11 10.95 8.91
N PRO A 136 -2.84 9.66 8.61
CA PRO A 136 -3.55 8.57 9.25
C PRO A 136 -3.23 8.54 10.75
N LYS A 137 -4.26 8.46 11.59
CA LYS A 137 -4.11 8.35 13.04
C LYS A 137 -3.30 7.11 13.45
N TYR A 138 -3.47 6.02 12.72
CA TYR A 138 -2.78 4.75 12.94
C TYR A 138 -1.96 4.38 11.73
N LEU A 139 -0.68 4.10 11.95
CA LEU A 139 0.27 3.89 10.89
C LEU A 139 1.32 2.85 11.29
N VAL A 140 1.54 1.86 10.44
CA VAL A 140 2.63 0.87 10.49
C VAL A 140 3.58 1.16 9.34
N VAL A 141 4.86 1.33 9.67
CA VAL A 141 5.93 1.63 8.70
C VAL A 141 6.97 0.52 8.66
N ALA A 142 7.93 0.62 7.74
CA ALA A 142 8.99 -0.35 7.53
C ALA A 142 9.72 -0.76 8.83
N GLU A 143 9.98 0.23 9.69
CA GLU A 143 10.75 0.12 10.94
C GLU A 143 9.97 -0.61 12.05
N ASP A 144 8.63 -0.64 11.97
CA ASP A 144 7.77 -1.20 13.01
C ASP A 144 7.74 -2.73 13.00
N VAL A 145 8.30 -3.37 11.96
CA VAL A 145 8.25 -4.82 11.77
C VAL A 145 9.62 -5.43 11.51
N GLU A 146 9.80 -6.67 11.94
CA GLU A 146 11.04 -7.42 11.72
C GLU A 146 11.16 -7.90 10.26
N LEU A 147 10.09 -8.48 9.71
CA LEU A 147 10.01 -8.91 8.31
C LEU A 147 8.95 -8.10 7.55
N GLY A 148 9.29 -7.72 6.31
CA GLY A 148 8.40 -6.99 5.41
C GLY A 148 7.44 -7.90 4.66
N LYS A 149 6.53 -7.28 3.88
CA LYS A 149 5.62 -7.98 2.95
C LYS A 149 6.45 -8.95 2.07
N PRO A 150 6.06 -10.23 1.91
CA PRO A 150 4.73 -10.81 2.15
C PRO A 150 4.46 -11.36 3.57
N ASP A 151 5.32 -11.09 4.55
CA ASP A 151 5.05 -11.48 5.94
C ASP A 151 3.78 -10.75 6.46
N PRO A 152 2.83 -11.46 7.10
CA PRO A 152 1.56 -10.89 7.52
C PRO A 152 1.65 -9.97 8.74
N ARG A 153 2.78 -9.97 9.47
CA ARG A 153 2.90 -9.26 10.75
C ARG A 153 2.68 -7.76 10.65
N CYS A 154 2.95 -7.16 9.49
CA CYS A 154 2.64 -5.75 9.24
C CYS A 154 1.13 -5.46 9.34
N TYR A 155 0.29 -6.29 8.72
CA TYR A 155 -1.16 -6.15 8.78
C TYR A 155 -1.74 -6.56 10.14
N GLN A 156 -1.19 -7.59 10.77
CA GLN A 156 -1.58 -7.98 12.14
C GLN A 156 -1.27 -6.87 13.15
N LEU A 157 -0.11 -6.21 13.01
CA LEU A 157 0.24 -5.04 13.81
C LEU A 157 -0.69 -3.86 13.51
N GLY A 158 -1.07 -3.66 12.24
CA GLY A 158 -2.07 -2.66 11.84
C GLY A 158 -3.40 -2.89 12.54
N ALA A 159 -3.93 -4.12 12.50
CA ALA A 159 -5.16 -4.52 13.17
C ALA A 159 -5.09 -4.27 14.69
N LYS A 160 -3.94 -4.58 15.31
CA LYS A 160 -3.71 -4.27 16.72
C LYS A 160 -3.74 -2.76 17.00
N LYS A 161 -3.06 -1.93 16.19
CA LYS A 161 -3.02 -0.47 16.38
C LYS A 161 -4.40 0.17 16.27
N ILE A 162 -5.28 -0.34 15.39
CA ILE A 162 -6.66 0.14 15.25
C ILE A 162 -7.64 -0.47 16.27
N GLY A 163 -7.16 -1.28 17.21
CA GLY A 163 -7.98 -1.88 18.27
C GLY A 163 -8.89 -3.01 17.77
N LEU A 164 -8.39 -3.83 16.85
CA LEU A 164 -9.04 -5.02 16.27
C LEU A 164 -8.13 -6.24 16.30
N GLU A 165 -7.27 -6.34 17.31
CA GLU A 165 -6.45 -7.55 17.53
C GLU A 165 -7.36 -8.78 17.63
N GLY A 166 -7.13 -9.78 16.78
CA GLY A 166 -7.93 -11.00 16.72
C GLY A 166 -9.18 -10.95 15.82
N SER A 167 -9.54 -9.80 15.24
CA SER A 167 -10.59 -9.76 14.22
C SER A 167 -10.14 -10.51 12.96
N THR A 168 -11.06 -11.25 12.36
CA THR A 168 -10.90 -11.91 11.04
C THR A 168 -11.66 -11.19 9.94
N ASN A 169 -12.38 -10.10 10.25
CA ASN A 169 -13.24 -9.37 9.33
C ASN A 169 -12.66 -7.97 9.03
N ILE A 170 -11.42 -7.93 8.57
CA ILE A 170 -10.74 -6.70 8.14
C ILE A 170 -10.54 -6.75 6.62
N VAL A 171 -10.66 -5.58 5.98
CA VAL A 171 -10.32 -5.41 4.56
C VAL A 171 -9.01 -4.66 4.40
N VAL A 172 -8.19 -5.12 3.47
CA VAL A 172 -6.91 -4.53 3.08
C VAL A 172 -7.02 -3.92 1.68
N LEU A 173 -6.48 -2.71 1.50
CA LEU A 173 -6.27 -2.11 0.17
C LEU A 173 -4.80 -2.23 -0.22
N GLU A 174 -4.52 -2.73 -1.42
CA GLU A 174 -3.16 -3.05 -1.89
C GLU A 174 -3.02 -2.93 -3.41
N ASP A 175 -1.81 -2.76 -3.92
CA ASP A 175 -1.51 -2.86 -5.36
C ASP A 175 -0.54 -4.01 -5.67
N ALA A 176 0.31 -4.38 -4.69
CA ALA A 176 1.50 -5.17 -4.95
C ALA A 176 1.27 -6.65 -4.58
N PRO A 177 1.79 -7.61 -5.38
CA PRO A 177 1.69 -9.03 -5.06
C PRO A 177 2.24 -9.42 -3.68
N SER A 178 3.31 -8.78 -3.21
CA SER A 178 3.85 -9.02 -1.86
C SER A 178 2.84 -8.62 -0.80
N GLY A 179 2.20 -7.49 -0.97
CA GLY A 179 1.25 -6.92 -0.03
C GLY A 179 -0.11 -7.62 -0.01
N ILE A 180 -0.63 -7.96 -1.20
CA ILE A 180 -1.80 -8.83 -1.33
C ILE A 180 -1.56 -10.14 -0.56
N LYS A 181 -0.41 -10.80 -0.79
CA LYS A 181 -0.05 -12.04 -0.08
C LYS A 181 0.06 -11.83 1.43
N ALA A 182 0.59 -10.70 1.90
CA ALA A 182 0.63 -10.38 3.33
C ALA A 182 -0.77 -10.23 3.93
N GLY A 183 -1.67 -9.50 3.26
CA GLY A 183 -3.06 -9.33 3.70
C GLY A 183 -3.81 -10.67 3.75
N LYS A 184 -3.64 -11.51 2.73
CA LYS A 184 -4.22 -12.87 2.71
C LYS A 184 -3.63 -13.76 3.81
N ALA A 185 -2.32 -13.73 4.02
CA ALA A 185 -1.65 -14.49 5.07
C ALA A 185 -2.04 -14.01 6.49
N ALA A 186 -2.46 -12.75 6.63
CA ALA A 186 -3.01 -12.21 7.88
C ALA A 186 -4.47 -12.67 8.14
N GLY A 187 -5.10 -13.35 7.18
CA GLY A 187 -6.49 -13.82 7.26
C GLY A 187 -7.51 -12.79 6.80
N TYR A 188 -7.10 -11.74 6.10
CA TYR A 188 -7.95 -10.62 5.70
C TYR A 188 -8.46 -10.75 4.27
N LYS A 189 -9.51 -9.98 3.99
CA LYS A 189 -9.97 -9.74 2.63
C LYS A 189 -9.12 -8.65 1.98
N VAL A 190 -8.85 -8.77 0.69
CA VAL A 190 -8.00 -7.82 -0.04
C VAL A 190 -8.74 -7.28 -1.26
N ILE A 191 -8.86 -5.96 -1.33
CA ILE A 191 -9.24 -5.23 -2.54
C ILE A 191 -7.94 -4.75 -3.17
N ALA A 192 -7.59 -5.29 -4.32
CA ALA A 192 -6.38 -4.93 -5.04
C ALA A 192 -6.64 -3.88 -6.12
N LEU A 193 -5.71 -2.95 -6.30
CA LEU A 193 -5.74 -1.91 -7.32
C LEU A 193 -4.81 -2.29 -8.48
N ALA A 194 -5.29 -2.15 -9.71
CA ALA A 194 -4.54 -2.42 -10.93
C ALA A 194 -3.69 -1.21 -11.37
N THR A 195 -3.04 -0.56 -10.42
CA THR A 195 -2.28 0.69 -10.61
C THR A 195 -0.84 0.43 -11.06
N THR A 196 -0.12 -0.42 -10.32
CA THR A 196 1.33 -0.61 -10.49
C THR A 196 1.70 -1.97 -11.07
N HIS A 197 0.82 -2.96 -10.93
CA HIS A 197 1.07 -4.35 -11.31
C HIS A 197 0.03 -4.86 -12.30
N SER A 198 0.42 -5.81 -13.15
CA SER A 198 -0.51 -6.43 -14.09
C SER A 198 -1.60 -7.22 -13.36
N ILE A 199 -2.81 -7.19 -13.92
CA ILE A 199 -3.97 -7.96 -13.43
C ILE A 199 -3.61 -9.43 -13.20
N ALA A 200 -2.84 -10.04 -14.10
CA ALA A 200 -2.40 -11.42 -13.97
C ALA A 200 -1.62 -11.68 -12.66
N LYS A 201 -0.68 -10.80 -12.30
CA LYS A 201 0.09 -10.91 -11.05
C LYS A 201 -0.79 -10.67 -9.81
N ILE A 202 -1.73 -9.73 -9.90
CA ILE A 202 -2.68 -9.42 -8.82
C ILE A 202 -3.59 -10.63 -8.55
N ARG A 203 -4.13 -11.25 -9.61
CA ARG A 203 -4.96 -12.47 -9.49
C ARG A 203 -4.18 -13.63 -8.89
N GLU A 204 -2.95 -13.86 -9.36
CA GLU A 204 -2.07 -14.91 -8.82
C GLU A 204 -1.77 -14.70 -7.33
N ALA A 205 -1.71 -13.45 -6.87
CA ALA A 205 -1.49 -13.12 -5.46
C ALA A 205 -2.70 -13.38 -4.54
N GLY A 206 -3.90 -13.60 -5.12
CA GLY A 206 -5.09 -14.03 -4.37
C GLY A 206 -5.98 -12.91 -3.85
N ALA A 207 -6.05 -11.76 -4.55
CA ALA A 207 -6.98 -10.68 -4.23
C ALA A 207 -8.45 -11.16 -4.29
N ASP A 208 -9.31 -10.65 -3.40
CA ASP A 208 -10.74 -10.98 -3.38
C ASP A 208 -11.53 -10.10 -4.36
N TRP A 209 -11.11 -8.84 -4.51
CA TRP A 209 -11.61 -7.92 -5.54
C TRP A 209 -10.43 -7.24 -6.24
N ILE A 210 -10.60 -6.91 -7.51
CA ILE A 210 -9.63 -6.12 -8.28
C ILE A 210 -10.36 -4.93 -8.87
N VAL A 211 -9.87 -3.73 -8.61
CA VAL A 211 -10.40 -2.46 -9.14
C VAL A 211 -9.32 -1.72 -9.91
N GLU A 212 -9.71 -0.81 -10.80
CA GLU A 212 -8.75 0.01 -11.55
C GLU A 212 -8.00 0.96 -10.60
N ASP A 213 -8.73 1.68 -9.75
CA ASP A 213 -8.21 2.60 -8.74
C ASP A 213 -9.25 2.84 -7.62
N LEU A 214 -9.00 3.83 -6.75
CA LEU A 214 -9.85 4.12 -5.59
C LEU A 214 -11.15 4.82 -5.92
N ARG A 215 -11.41 5.29 -7.14
CA ARG A 215 -12.75 5.79 -7.55
C ARG A 215 -13.81 4.69 -7.46
N SER A 216 -13.38 3.44 -7.47
CA SER A 216 -14.20 2.24 -7.37
C SER A 216 -14.44 1.77 -5.93
N VAL A 217 -13.90 2.46 -4.92
CA VAL A 217 -14.04 2.12 -3.50
C VAL A 217 -14.57 3.33 -2.75
N SER A 218 -15.65 3.20 -1.98
CA SER A 218 -16.17 4.31 -1.18
C SER A 218 -16.72 3.89 0.18
N VAL A 219 -16.51 4.73 1.19
CA VAL A 219 -17.09 4.55 2.53
C VAL A 219 -18.54 5.01 2.49
N LYS A 220 -19.48 4.11 2.81
CA LYS A 220 -20.93 4.42 2.85
C LYS A 220 -21.41 4.84 4.23
N GLY A 221 -20.69 4.45 5.27
CA GLY A 221 -20.99 4.78 6.66
C GLY A 221 -20.38 3.79 7.62
N VAL A 222 -20.70 3.96 8.90
CA VAL A 222 -20.34 3.04 9.97
C VAL A 222 -21.63 2.63 10.69
N VAL A 223 -21.91 1.33 10.74
CA VAL A 223 -23.10 0.74 11.38
C VAL A 223 -22.61 -0.25 12.41
N ASP A 224 -23.08 -0.13 13.65
CA ASP A 224 -22.68 -0.99 14.78
C ASP A 224 -21.16 -1.11 14.97
N GLY A 225 -20.43 -0.03 14.68
CA GLY A 225 -18.97 0.04 14.78
C GLY A 225 -18.22 -0.61 13.63
N GLN A 226 -18.91 -1.13 12.62
CA GLN A 226 -18.34 -1.72 11.40
C GLN A 226 -18.45 -0.74 10.23
N VAL A 227 -17.39 -0.64 9.42
CA VAL A 227 -17.36 0.22 8.23
C VAL A 227 -18.04 -0.47 7.05
N GLN A 228 -18.93 0.25 6.37
CA GLN A 228 -19.54 -0.19 5.11
C GLN A 228 -18.73 0.36 3.93
N ILE A 229 -18.20 -0.54 3.12
CA ILE A 229 -17.39 -0.25 1.94
C ILE A 229 -18.18 -0.67 0.69
N GLU A 230 -18.47 0.29 -0.18
CA GLU A 230 -18.99 0.02 -1.53
C GLU A 230 -17.81 -0.22 -2.47
N ILE A 231 -17.88 -1.32 -3.21
CA ILE A 231 -16.97 -1.70 -4.29
C ILE A 231 -17.78 -1.70 -5.58
N ARG A 232 -17.36 -0.94 -6.59
CA ARG A 232 -18.02 -0.85 -7.90
C ARG A 232 -17.02 -1.01 -9.03
N ASN A 233 -17.47 -1.36 -10.22
CA ASN A 233 -16.61 -1.54 -11.39
C ASN A 233 -15.42 -2.47 -11.11
N ALA A 234 -15.61 -3.48 -10.24
CA ALA A 234 -14.60 -4.50 -10.05
C ALA A 234 -14.43 -5.30 -11.34
N LEU A 235 -13.25 -5.90 -11.49
CA LEU A 235 -12.90 -6.73 -12.62
C LEU A 235 -13.79 -7.98 -12.69
N GLN A 236 -14.39 -8.24 -13.86
CA GLN A 236 -15.15 -9.47 -14.15
C GLN A 236 -14.28 -10.65 -14.61
#